data_AF-A0A556C1I2-F1
#
_entry.id   AF-A0A556C1I2-F1
#
_cell.length_a   1.000
_cell.length_b   1.000
_cell.length_c   1.000
_cell.angle_alpha   90.00
_cell.angle_beta   90.00
_cell.angle_gamma   90.00
#
_symmetry.space_group_name_H-M   'P 1'
#
loop_
_entity.id
_entity.type
_entity.pdbx_description
1 polymer ?
#
loop_
_entity_poly.entity_id
_entity_poly.type
_entity_poly.pdbx_seq_one_letter_code
_entity_poly.pdbx_strand_id
1 'polypeptide(L)'
;MTTPNCTVEGCTNQTHGRTHCATHRDQIRKGFTPGEAPDRYVDAGTVRPLLLDLKGKHSMADLGRMLGCTPRTVARAAQPDTVKISRTLAEGIRFVSGEHFEPVEPIHRDKTGISGPETAEYANTPEGMAFIAECRRPKARKAMAA
;
A
#
# COMPACT_ATOMS: atom_id res chain seq x y z
N MET A 1 -10.40 28.64 17.50
CA MET A 1 -11.58 27.77 17.35
C MET A 1 -11.08 26.36 17.14
N THR A 2 -11.23 25.49 18.12
CA THR A 2 -10.83 24.09 18.04
C THR A 2 -11.83 23.38 17.13
N THR A 3 -11.41 23.02 15.92
CA THR A 3 -12.23 22.22 15.02
C THR A 3 -12.46 20.86 15.69
N PRO A 4 -13.72 20.37 15.74
CA PRO A 4 -14.00 19.08 16.36
C PRO A 4 -13.21 17.96 15.66
N ASN A 5 -12.72 17.01 16.45
CA ASN A 5 -12.05 15.82 15.93
C ASN A 5 -13.08 14.83 15.39
N CYS A 6 -12.65 14.00 14.43
CA CYS A 6 -13.48 12.95 13.85
C CYS A 6 -14.07 12.03 14.94
N THR A 7 -15.34 11.64 14.82
CA THR A 7 -16.01 10.74 15.79
C THR A 7 -15.56 9.29 15.74
N VAL A 8 -14.62 8.94 14.86
CA VAL A 8 -14.11 7.58 14.72
C VAL A 8 -13.01 7.38 15.76
N GLU A 9 -13.11 6.33 16.55
CA GLU A 9 -12.18 6.02 17.63
C GLU A 9 -10.73 5.93 17.11
N GLY A 10 -9.81 6.65 17.76
CA GLY A 10 -8.40 6.72 17.33
C GLY A 10 -8.10 7.63 16.13
N CYS A 11 -9.10 8.30 15.54
CA CYS A 11 -8.87 9.23 14.43
C CYS A 11 -8.56 10.65 14.93
N THR A 12 -7.37 11.14 14.64
CA THR A 12 -6.92 12.49 15.02
C THR A 12 -7.20 13.56 13.95
N ASN A 13 -7.87 13.20 12.85
CA ASN A 13 -8.16 14.13 11.76
C ASN A 13 -9.30 15.09 12.11
N GLN A 14 -9.19 16.34 11.66
CA GLN A 14 -10.25 17.34 11.81
C GLN A 14 -11.50 16.94 11.03
N THR A 15 -12.67 17.18 11.61
CA THR A 15 -13.95 16.93 10.92
C THR A 15 -14.13 17.86 9.73
N HIS A 16 -14.63 17.31 8.62
CA HIS A 16 -15.08 18.10 7.48
C HIS A 16 -16.62 18.10 7.49
N GLY A 17 -17.20 18.84 8.44
CA GLY A 17 -18.64 18.88 8.72
C GLY A 17 -18.96 18.59 10.19
N ARG A 18 -20.05 17.87 10.45
CA ARG A 18 -20.56 17.66 11.83
C ARG A 18 -19.98 16.44 12.57
N THR A 19 -19.53 15.40 11.88
CA THR A 19 -19.22 14.11 12.54
C THR A 19 -17.93 13.44 12.05
N HIS A 20 -17.65 13.44 10.75
CA HIS A 20 -16.54 12.66 10.18
C HIS A 20 -15.54 13.55 9.43
N CYS A 21 -14.26 13.14 9.41
CA CYS A 21 -13.25 13.72 8.54
C CYS A 21 -13.52 13.35 7.07
N ALA A 22 -12.84 14.02 6.12
CA ALA A 22 -13.03 13.78 4.69
C ALA A 22 -12.81 12.31 4.29
N THR A 23 -11.82 11.65 4.91
CA THR A 23 -11.48 10.24 4.65
C THR A 23 -12.61 9.31 5.05
N HIS A 24 -13.13 9.43 6.28
CA HIS A 24 -14.23 8.57 6.75
C HIS A 24 -15.55 8.86 6.03
N ARG A 25 -15.81 10.12 5.64
CA ARG A 25 -16.95 10.42 4.77
C ARG A 25 -16.86 9.72 3.42
N ASP A 26 -15.68 9.65 2.81
CA ASP A 26 -15.48 8.93 1.55
C ASP A 26 -15.67 7.42 1.71
N GLN A 27 -15.24 6.85 2.84
CA GLN A 27 -15.50 5.44 3.17
C GLN A 27 -17.01 5.16 3.28
N ILE A 28 -17.73 5.96 4.06
CA ILE A 28 -19.19 5.85 4.20
C ILE A 28 -19.89 5.97 2.84
N ARG A 29 -19.49 6.96 2.03
CA ARG A 29 -20.05 7.16 0.68
C ARG A 29 -19.86 5.94 -0.22
N LYS A 30 -18.78 5.18 -0.01
CA LYS A 30 -18.48 3.95 -0.75
C LYS A 30 -19.09 2.69 -0.11
N GLY A 31 -19.91 2.85 0.93
CA GLY A 31 -20.56 1.74 1.63
C GLY A 31 -19.69 1.04 2.66
N PHE A 32 -18.53 1.62 3.02
CA PHE A 32 -17.67 1.07 4.06
C PHE A 32 -17.98 1.68 5.42
N THR A 33 -17.89 0.86 6.45
CA THR A 33 -17.84 1.25 7.85
C THR A 33 -16.60 2.10 8.12
N PRO A 34 -16.72 3.24 8.84
CA PRO A 34 -15.58 4.10 9.12
C PRO A 34 -14.47 3.35 9.88
N GLY A 35 -13.25 3.35 9.34
CA GLY A 35 -12.10 2.66 9.93
C GLY A 35 -11.91 1.22 9.46
N GLU A 36 -12.90 0.62 8.79
CA GLU A 36 -12.86 -0.76 8.28
C GLU A 36 -12.70 -0.81 6.75
N ALA A 37 -12.47 0.34 6.10
CA ALA A 37 -12.22 0.33 4.68
C ALA A 37 -10.97 -0.53 4.39
N PRO A 38 -11.09 -1.52 3.51
CA PRO A 38 -9.99 -2.41 3.24
C PRO A 38 -8.81 -1.67 2.64
N ASP A 39 -7.60 -2.15 2.91
CA ASP A 39 -6.41 -1.55 2.32
C ASP A 39 -6.52 -1.60 0.79
N ARG A 40 -6.13 -0.50 0.16
CA ARG A 40 -6.10 -0.38 -1.31
C ARG A 40 -5.05 -1.31 -1.91
N TYR A 41 -4.08 -1.70 -1.10
CA TYR A 41 -2.97 -2.54 -1.49
C TYR A 41 -2.94 -3.82 -0.67
N VAL A 42 -2.51 -4.90 -1.30
CA VAL A 42 -2.26 -6.19 -0.66
C VAL A 42 -0.80 -6.60 -0.91
N ASP A 43 -0.29 -7.50 -0.07
CA ASP A 43 1.03 -8.08 -0.27
C ASP A 43 1.06 -8.89 -1.57
N ALA A 44 1.96 -8.49 -2.47
CA ALA A 44 2.13 -9.15 -3.76
C ALA A 44 2.59 -10.61 -3.61
N GLY A 45 3.31 -10.94 -2.53
CA GLY A 45 3.77 -12.30 -2.22
C GLY A 45 2.63 -13.31 -2.18
N THR A 46 1.45 -12.89 -1.73
CA THR A 46 0.26 -13.76 -1.59
C THR A 46 -0.34 -14.23 -2.92
N VAL A 47 -0.12 -13.51 -4.01
CA VAL A 47 -0.70 -13.84 -5.34
C VAL A 47 0.35 -14.00 -6.43
N ARG A 48 1.62 -13.72 -6.13
CA ARG A 48 2.73 -13.86 -7.07
C ARG A 48 2.87 -15.28 -7.64
N PRO A 49 2.76 -16.37 -6.86
CA PRO A 49 2.84 -17.72 -7.42
C PRO A 49 1.79 -17.96 -8.50
N LEU A 50 0.55 -17.50 -8.28
CA LEU A 50 -0.55 -17.58 -9.24
C LEU A 50 -0.25 -16.79 -10.50
N LEU A 51 0.26 -15.56 -10.34
CA LEU A 51 0.63 -14.73 -11.47
C LEU A 51 1.76 -15.36 -12.30
N LEU A 52 2.72 -16.04 -11.67
CA LEU A 52 3.80 -16.74 -12.36
C LEU A 52 3.31 -17.99 -13.10
N ASP A 53 2.37 -18.74 -12.53
CA ASP A 53 1.70 -19.85 -13.22
C ASP A 53 0.92 -19.35 -14.45
N LEU A 54 0.14 -18.27 -14.30
CA LEU A 54 -0.58 -17.63 -15.40
C LEU A 54 0.37 -17.11 -16.50
N LYS A 55 1.53 -16.57 -16.12
CA LYS A 55 2.59 -16.16 -17.07
C LYS A 55 3.16 -17.33 -17.87
N GLY A 56 3.16 -18.54 -17.32
CA GLY A 56 3.52 -19.75 -18.07
C GLY A 56 2.53 -20.11 -19.17
N LYS A 57 1.27 -19.67 -19.03
CA LYS A 57 0.14 -20.02 -19.93
C LYS A 57 -0.21 -18.92 -20.91
N HIS A 58 0.05 -17.66 -20.56
CA HIS A 58 -0.41 -16.49 -21.32
C HIS A 58 0.71 -15.47 -21.53
N SER A 59 0.65 -14.74 -22.64
CA SER A 59 1.54 -13.60 -22.85
C SER A 59 1.23 -12.46 -21.87
N MET A 60 2.20 -11.57 -21.62
CA MET A 60 1.98 -10.38 -20.79
C MET A 60 0.88 -9.46 -21.36
N ALA A 61 0.73 -9.42 -22.68
CA ALA A 61 -0.32 -8.66 -23.34
C ALA A 61 -1.71 -9.24 -23.07
N ASP A 62 -1.84 -10.57 -23.13
CA ASP A 62 -3.09 -11.26 -22.82
C ASP A 62 -3.46 -11.12 -21.35
N LEU A 63 -2.49 -11.28 -20.45
CA LEU A 63 -2.70 -11.05 -19.01
C LEU A 63 -3.13 -9.61 -18.73
N GLY A 64 -2.53 -8.62 -19.39
CA GLY A 64 -2.97 -7.23 -19.27
C GLY A 64 -4.45 -7.07 -19.66
N ARG A 65 -4.87 -7.68 -20.78
CA ARG A 65 -6.26 -7.66 -21.23
C ARG A 65 -7.21 -8.36 -20.24
N MET A 66 -6.87 -9.57 -19.79
CA MET A 66 -7.71 -10.34 -18.85
C MET A 66 -7.84 -9.66 -17.49
N LEU A 67 -6.76 -9.04 -17.00
CA LEU A 67 -6.72 -8.37 -15.69
C LEU A 67 -7.16 -6.90 -15.75
N GLY A 68 -7.52 -6.38 -16.92
CA GLY A 68 -7.94 -4.98 -17.09
C GLY A 68 -6.84 -3.96 -16.78
N CYS A 69 -5.57 -4.28 -17.02
CA CYS A 69 -4.45 -3.39 -16.73
C CYS A 69 -3.37 -3.43 -17.83
N THR A 70 -2.38 -2.53 -17.73
CA THR A 70 -1.31 -2.50 -18.74
C THR A 70 -0.36 -3.71 -18.58
N PRO A 71 0.23 -4.24 -19.67
CA PRO A 71 1.23 -5.31 -19.58
C PRO A 71 2.42 -4.94 -18.69
N ARG A 72 2.77 -3.66 -18.63
CA ARG A 72 3.81 -3.13 -17.74
C ARG A 72 3.45 -3.28 -16.26
N THR A 73 2.18 -3.10 -15.90
CA THR A 73 1.67 -3.30 -14.54
C THR A 73 1.78 -4.77 -14.14
N VAL A 74 1.39 -5.69 -15.03
CA VAL A 74 1.54 -7.14 -14.82
C VAL A 74 3.01 -7.53 -14.65
N ALA A 75 3.88 -7.03 -15.54
CA ALA A 75 5.30 -7.31 -15.47
C ALA A 75 5.91 -6.85 -14.14
N ARG A 76 5.56 -5.65 -13.66
CA ARG A 76 5.98 -5.14 -12.34
C ARG A 76 5.48 -6.02 -11.20
N ALA A 77 4.20 -6.37 -11.19
CA ALA A 77 3.64 -7.25 -10.17
C ALA A 77 4.37 -8.61 -10.07
N ALA A 78 4.90 -9.12 -11.17
CA ALA A 78 5.68 -10.35 -11.20
C ALA A 78 7.12 -10.21 -10.66
N GLN A 79 7.68 -9.01 -10.51
CA GLN A 79 9.06 -8.79 -10.05
C GLN A 79 9.19 -8.98 -8.53
N PRO A 80 10.19 -9.75 -8.04
CA PRO A 80 10.28 -10.15 -6.63
C PRO A 80 10.42 -8.98 -5.65
N ASP A 81 10.93 -7.84 -6.13
CA ASP A 81 11.07 -6.58 -5.37
C ASP A 81 9.74 -5.86 -5.14
N THR A 82 8.69 -6.19 -5.88
CA THR A 82 7.37 -5.57 -5.70
C THR A 82 6.70 -6.12 -4.45
N VAL A 83 6.69 -5.33 -3.38
CA VAL A 83 6.09 -5.73 -2.09
C VAL A 83 4.56 -5.62 -2.12
N LYS A 84 4.01 -4.63 -2.83
CA LYS A 84 2.57 -4.32 -2.78
C LYS A 84 1.99 -4.14 -4.18
N ILE A 85 0.79 -4.66 -4.38
CA ILE A 85 -0.03 -4.43 -5.59
C ILE A 85 -1.42 -3.98 -5.20
N SER A 86 -2.17 -3.40 -6.14
CA SER A 86 -3.55 -3.00 -5.87
C SER A 86 -4.41 -4.22 -5.57
N ARG A 87 -5.37 -4.05 -4.65
CA ARG A 87 -6.33 -5.11 -4.28
C ARG A 87 -7.08 -5.65 -5.50
N THR A 88 -7.56 -4.76 -6.37
CA THR A 88 -8.29 -5.13 -7.60
C THR A 88 -7.44 -6.01 -8.54
N LEU A 89 -6.14 -5.74 -8.65
CA LEU A 89 -5.25 -6.57 -9.46
C LEU A 89 -5.07 -7.96 -8.84
N ALA A 90 -4.88 -8.03 -7.53
CA ALA A 90 -4.75 -9.29 -6.81
C ALA A 90 -6.02 -10.15 -6.93
N GLU A 91 -7.19 -9.53 -6.81
CA GLU A 91 -8.49 -10.18 -7.02
C GLU A 91 -8.64 -10.70 -8.45
N GLY A 92 -8.26 -9.88 -9.44
CA GLY A 92 -8.24 -10.30 -10.85
C GLY A 92 -7.32 -11.50 -11.10
N ILE A 93 -6.13 -11.51 -10.49
CA ILE A 93 -5.18 -12.64 -10.61
C ILE A 93 -5.80 -13.92 -10.08
N ARG A 94 -6.39 -13.89 -8.88
CA ARG A 94 -7.02 -15.05 -8.26
C ARG A 94 -8.23 -15.56 -9.05
N PHE A 95 -9.05 -14.63 -9.52
CA PHE A 95 -10.21 -14.97 -10.35
C PHE A 95 -9.79 -15.68 -11.63
N VAL A 96 -8.79 -15.15 -12.34
CA VAL A 96 -8.27 -15.74 -13.59
C VAL A 96 -7.56 -17.07 -13.32
N SER A 97 -6.91 -17.24 -12.16
CA SER A 97 -6.31 -18.52 -11.77
C SER A 97 -7.31 -19.57 -11.28
N GLY A 98 -8.59 -19.21 -11.15
CA GLY A 98 -9.65 -20.10 -10.66
C GLY A 98 -9.60 -20.36 -9.16
N GLU A 99 -8.88 -19.54 -8.39
CA GLU A 99 -8.94 -19.62 -6.92
C GLU A 99 -10.26 -19.03 -6.43
N HIS A 100 -10.97 -19.80 -5.59
CA HIS A 100 -12.12 -19.29 -4.87
C HIS A 100 -11.69 -18.23 -3.87
N PHE A 101 -12.39 -17.10 -3.89
CA PHE A 101 -12.15 -15.97 -3.01
C PHE A 101 -12.82 -16.21 -1.65
N GLU A 102 -12.03 -16.53 -0.64
CA GLU A 102 -12.40 -16.17 0.72
C GLU A 102 -12.00 -14.70 0.96
N PRO A 103 -12.89 -13.85 1.50
CA PRO A 103 -12.54 -12.47 1.81
C PRO A 103 -11.34 -12.47 2.74
N VAL A 104 -10.18 -12.06 2.21
CA VAL A 104 -8.95 -11.92 2.98
C VAL A 104 -9.28 -10.99 4.13
N GLU A 105 -9.07 -11.46 5.35
CA GLU A 105 -9.18 -10.61 6.52
C GLU A 105 -8.36 -9.35 6.27
N PRO A 106 -8.90 -8.16 6.58
CA PRO A 106 -8.17 -6.94 6.39
C PRO A 106 -6.80 -7.09 7.05
N ILE A 107 -5.73 -6.76 6.31
CA ILE A 107 -4.39 -6.74 6.89
C ILE A 107 -4.45 -5.70 8.00
N HIS A 108 -4.65 -6.17 9.22
CA HIS A 108 -4.46 -5.34 10.39
C HIS A 108 -3.00 -4.94 10.31
N ARG A 109 -2.73 -3.64 10.21
CA ARG A 109 -1.39 -3.14 10.49
C ARG A 109 -1.13 -3.54 11.92
N ASP A 110 -0.45 -4.66 12.12
CA ASP A 110 -0.05 -5.08 13.44
C ASP A 110 0.64 -3.87 14.06
N LYS A 111 0.12 -3.43 15.21
CA LYS A 111 0.70 -2.34 16.00
C LYS A 111 2.11 -2.69 16.51
N THR A 112 2.67 -3.82 16.10
CA THR A 112 4.03 -4.29 16.36
C THR A 112 5.08 -3.60 15.49
N GLY A 113 4.67 -2.80 14.50
CA GLY A 113 5.58 -1.91 13.78
C GLY A 113 6.03 -0.74 14.65
N ILE A 114 7.33 -0.44 14.63
CA ILE A 114 7.92 0.76 15.25
C ILE A 114 7.05 1.97 14.89
N SER A 115 6.48 2.59 15.90
CA SER A 115 5.63 3.75 15.74
C SER A 115 6.42 4.92 15.15
N GLY A 116 5.73 5.84 14.49
CA GLY A 116 6.35 7.08 14.00
C GLY A 116 7.15 7.82 15.08
N PRO A 117 6.64 7.96 16.31
CA PRO A 117 7.39 8.52 17.44
C PRO A 117 8.67 7.76 17.78
N GLU A 118 8.62 6.43 17.91
CA GLU A 118 9.80 5.62 18.22
C GLU A 118 10.85 5.72 17.10
N THR A 119 10.40 5.80 15.84
CA THR A 119 11.29 6.04 14.70
C THR A 119 11.97 7.42 14.80
N ALA A 120 11.22 8.44 15.24
CA ALA A 120 11.75 9.80 15.41
C ALA A 120 12.73 9.89 16.58
N GLU A 121 12.46 9.19 17.68
CA GLU A 121 13.40 9.08 18.80
C GLU A 121 14.69 8.39 18.37
N TYR A 122 14.60 7.24 17.69
CA TYR A 122 15.76 6.53 17.15
C TYR A 122 16.58 7.40 16.19
N ALA A 123 15.95 8.17 15.30
CA ALA A 123 16.62 9.05 14.36
C ALA A 123 17.49 10.14 15.02
N ASN A 124 17.21 10.50 16.29
CA ASN A 124 17.99 11.45 17.06
C ASN A 124 19.13 10.82 17.87
N THR A 125 19.20 9.49 17.96
CA THR A 125 20.31 8.78 18.61
C THR A 125 21.60 8.84 17.75
N PRO A 126 22.80 8.68 18.34
CA PRO A 126 24.04 8.59 17.58
C PRO A 126 24.03 7.46 16.53
N GLU A 127 23.42 6.32 16.87
CA GLU A 127 23.27 5.16 15.99
C GLU A 127 22.33 5.47 14.81
N GLY A 128 21.17 6.06 15.09
CA GLY A 128 20.23 6.49 14.05
C GLY A 128 20.82 7.53 13.11
N MET A 129 21.58 8.50 13.64
CA MET A 129 22.29 9.47 12.82
C MET A 129 23.37 8.84 11.92
N ALA A 130 24.11 7.86 12.41
CA ALA A 130 25.08 7.10 11.62
C ALA A 130 24.39 6.32 10.49
N PHE A 131 23.29 5.63 10.78
CA PHE A 131 22.48 4.93 9.79
C PHE A 131 21.91 5.87 8.72
N ILE A 132 21.40 7.05 9.11
CA ILE A 132 20.92 8.07 8.17
C ILE A 132 22.06 8.58 7.29
N ALA A 133 23.26 8.78 7.85
CA ALA A 133 24.43 9.21 7.10
C ALA A 133 24.86 8.16 6.06
N GLU A 134 24.82 6.87 6.41
CA GLU A 134 25.09 5.76 5.49
C GLU A 134 24.04 5.66 4.38
N CYS A 135 22.75 5.82 4.72
CA CYS A 135 21.65 5.76 3.77
C CYS A 135 21.54 6.99 2.87
N ARG A 136 22.12 8.14 3.27
CA ARG A 136 22.14 9.35 2.44
C ARG A 136 23.01 9.11 1.22
N ARG A 137 22.37 8.75 0.10
CA ARG A 137 23.03 8.79 -1.22
C ARG A 137 23.68 10.16 -1.41
N PRO A 138 24.97 10.22 -1.79
CA PRO A 138 25.60 11.50 -2.07
C PRO A 138 24.77 12.22 -3.12
N LYS A 139 24.29 13.43 -2.81
CA LYS A 139 23.68 14.30 -3.82
C LYS A 139 24.70 14.39 -4.95
N ALA A 140 24.32 13.94 -6.14
CA ALA A 140 25.12 14.19 -7.34
C ALA A 140 25.34 15.69 -7.41
N ARG A 141 26.50 16.16 -6.94
CA ARG A 141 26.92 17.53 -7.17
C ARG A 141 26.97 17.62 -8.69
N LYS A 142 26.11 18.45 -9.28
CA LYS A 142 26.31 18.92 -10.66
C LYS A 142 27.79 19.30 -10.71
N ALA A 143 28.58 18.53 -11.44
CA ALA A 143 29.96 18.87 -11.70
C ALA A 143 29.93 20.31 -12.21
N MET A 144 30.41 21.25 -11.38
CA MET A 144 30.65 22.59 -11.84
C MET A 144 31.77 22.42 -12.86
N ALA A 145 31.41 22.48 -14.13
CA ALA A 145 32.34 22.57 -15.23
C ALA A 145 33.22 23.80 -14.95
N ALA A 146 34.48 23.53 -14.62
CA ALA A 146 35.57 24.48 -14.72
C ALA A 146 36.17 24.36 -16.13
#